data_AF-A0A023GJW9-F1
#
_entry.id   AF-A0A023GJW9-F1
#
_cell.length_a   1.000
_cell.length_b   1.000
_cell.length_c   1.000
_cell.angle_alpha   90.00
_cell.angle_beta   90.00
_cell.angle_gamma   90.00
#
_symmetry.space_group_name_H-M   'P 1'
#
loop_
_entity.id
_entity.type
_entity.pdbx_description
1 polymer ?
#
loop_
_entity_poly.entity_id
_entity_poly.type
_entity_poly.pdbx_seq_one_letter_code
_entity_poly.pdbx_strand_id
1 'polypeptide(L)'
;EQEERRLQQRTNPKGTISVGVDATDIFEAYYDDDTKGSFPQLEINSMAINQSIEAPLSLTDTITLSGNLSTQNGNGSGNIVCSLRHVVSPSMWSEFEIGAGNGLVCGVKGFKTISQRSFASAQGMLQVTPVGLRPGGNLVLARQLGKHTVGYLTWKAGLQSSMNTSIVWDTSYGHFIGVLQFGIPNTFAMVSYTYKFPDEGRLKGSIKFGTFGAIVEYGCEKKISQHNTVGATMVIGIPSGITLKLRLNRASQSYIFPILLSEEPLPSAIFYGTVTPLVAWYILQTFVIVPYTERQKQREAKRAREANAAKLAERRKEAEAAVALMHETYLRIKSSEEARGGLVIVKALYGNLSEEQGSNFTQEATVQEVVDVTVAVQCLVKDSHIILTEASKSNLPGFTPCLGEPKSLHIRYRFLN
;
A
#
# COMPACT_ATOMS: atom_id res chain seq x y z
N GLU A 1 -12.02 11.01 20.50
CA GLU A 1 -12.17 10.08 19.35
C GLU A 1 -12.89 10.65 18.11
N GLN A 2 -14.20 10.96 18.08
CA GLN A 2 -14.85 11.45 16.85
C GLN A 2 -14.35 12.85 16.41
N GLU A 3 -14.13 13.77 17.36
CA GLU A 3 -13.57 15.09 17.07
C GLU A 3 -12.10 15.02 16.66
N GLU A 4 -11.30 14.14 17.28
CA GLU A 4 -9.92 13.87 16.86
C GLU A 4 -9.85 13.26 15.46
N ARG A 5 -10.77 12.33 15.11
CA ARG A 5 -10.87 11.81 13.75
C ARG A 5 -11.28 12.89 12.75
N ARG A 6 -12.17 13.81 13.15
CA ARG A 6 -12.59 14.95 12.32
C ARG A 6 -11.46 15.98 12.15
N LEU A 7 -10.64 16.19 13.18
CA LEU A 7 -9.43 17.00 13.13
C LEU A 7 -8.36 16.36 12.26
N GLN A 8 -8.09 15.06 12.41
CA GLN A 8 -7.17 14.29 11.56
C GLN A 8 -7.65 14.13 10.11
N GLN A 9 -8.95 14.33 9.82
CA GLN A 9 -9.45 14.44 8.46
C GLN A 9 -9.24 15.84 7.87
N ARG A 10 -9.19 16.87 8.73
CA ARG A 10 -8.96 18.27 8.32
C ARG A 10 -7.49 18.60 8.19
N THR A 11 -6.66 18.09 9.10
CA THR A 11 -5.20 18.17 9.00
C THR A 11 -4.69 16.92 8.30
N ASN A 12 -3.89 17.08 7.26
CA ASN A 12 -3.28 15.95 6.55
C ASN A 12 -1.81 15.83 6.97
N PRO A 13 -1.51 15.30 8.18
CA PRO A 13 -0.15 15.23 8.66
C PRO A 13 0.63 14.21 7.84
N LYS A 14 1.73 14.64 7.23
CA LYS A 14 2.69 13.76 6.56
C LYS A 14 4.00 13.80 7.32
N GLY A 15 4.61 12.64 7.52
CA GLY A 15 5.87 12.51 8.23
C GLY A 15 6.83 11.60 7.49
N THR A 16 8.11 11.91 7.51
CA THR A 16 9.17 11.00 7.09
C THR A 16 10.26 11.01 8.15
N ILE A 17 10.55 9.85 8.72
CA ILE A 17 11.62 9.66 9.70
C ILE A 17 12.64 8.75 9.05
N SER A 18 13.88 9.21 9.00
CA SER A 18 15.02 8.45 8.49
C SER A 18 16.05 8.29 9.60
N VAL A 19 16.52 7.07 9.84
CA VAL A 19 17.58 6.77 10.81
C VAL A 19 18.68 5.97 10.11
N GLY A 20 19.77 6.63 9.80
CA GLY A 20 20.94 6.04 9.18
C GLY A 20 21.80 5.29 10.20
N VAL A 21 22.02 4.02 9.94
CA VAL A 21 22.84 3.13 10.76
C VAL A 21 24.10 2.79 10.00
N ASP A 22 25.23 2.88 10.68
CA ASP A 22 26.52 2.40 10.19
C ASP A 22 26.75 0.99 10.69
N ALA A 23 26.95 0.07 9.76
CA ALA A 23 27.21 -1.34 10.01
C ALA A 23 28.47 -1.81 9.25
N THR A 24 29.33 -0.87 8.83
CA THR A 24 30.60 -1.13 8.13
C THR A 24 31.51 -2.07 8.92
N ASP A 25 31.57 -1.93 10.25
CA ASP A 25 32.37 -2.77 11.16
C ASP A 25 32.03 -4.29 11.05
N ILE A 26 30.84 -4.65 10.56
CA ILE A 26 30.46 -6.06 10.33
C ILE A 26 31.22 -6.67 9.13
N PHE A 27 31.54 -5.86 8.11
CA PHE A 27 32.11 -6.33 6.85
C PHE A 27 33.56 -5.89 6.66
N GLU A 28 33.92 -4.73 7.23
CA GLU A 28 35.22 -4.07 7.14
C GLU A 28 35.85 -3.93 8.53
N ALA A 29 35.74 -4.97 9.37
CA ALA A 29 36.43 -4.99 10.66
C ALA A 29 37.91 -4.67 10.43
N TYR A 30 38.36 -3.53 10.96
CA TYR A 30 39.76 -3.14 10.90
C TYR A 30 40.56 -4.24 11.60
N TYR A 31 41.36 -4.99 10.83
CA TYR A 31 42.22 -6.05 11.34
C TYR A 31 43.40 -5.44 12.12
N ASP A 32 43.11 -4.78 13.22
CA ASP A 32 44.10 -4.60 14.28
C ASP A 32 44.15 -5.92 15.06
N ASP A 33 45.34 -6.52 15.13
CA ASP A 33 45.59 -7.87 15.66
C ASP A 33 45.18 -8.02 17.15
N ASP A 34 44.85 -6.91 17.83
CA ASP A 34 44.51 -6.82 19.25
C ASP A 34 43.00 -6.89 19.56
N THR A 35 42.09 -6.81 18.57
CA THR A 35 40.62 -6.74 18.79
C THR A 35 39.83 -7.94 18.26
N LYS A 36 40.48 -9.10 18.09
CA LYS A 36 39.89 -10.38 17.60
C LYS A 36 38.74 -10.99 18.42
N GLY A 37 38.10 -10.24 19.33
CA GLY A 37 36.98 -10.70 20.15
C GLY A 37 35.91 -9.65 20.48
N SER A 38 35.96 -8.45 19.90
CA SER A 38 34.92 -7.45 20.16
C SER A 38 33.68 -7.72 19.29
N PHE A 39 32.48 -7.61 19.88
CA PHE A 39 31.24 -7.58 19.09
C PHE A 39 31.24 -6.33 18.20
N PRO A 40 30.77 -6.43 16.93
CA PRO A 40 30.75 -5.30 16.01
C PRO A 40 29.87 -4.18 16.57
N GLN A 41 30.34 -2.94 16.48
CA GLN A 41 29.61 -1.79 16.98
C GLN A 41 28.73 -1.19 15.87
N LEU A 42 27.42 -1.15 16.12
CA LEU A 42 26.44 -0.50 15.25
C LEU A 42 26.24 0.93 15.72
N GLU A 43 26.62 1.90 14.88
CA GLU A 43 26.50 3.32 15.20
C GLU A 43 25.37 4.00 14.43
N ILE A 44 24.80 5.06 14.98
CA ILE A 44 23.81 5.89 14.28
C ILE A 44 24.54 7.07 13.66
N ASN A 45 24.76 7.03 12.34
CA ASN A 45 25.48 8.08 11.59
C ASN A 45 24.59 9.32 11.36
N SER A 46 23.31 9.13 11.04
CA SER A 46 22.40 10.24 10.76
C SER A 46 20.97 10.01 11.20
N MET A 47 20.26 11.09 11.54
CA MET A 47 18.83 11.06 11.78
C MET A 47 18.17 12.24 11.06
N ALA A 48 17.13 11.99 10.28
CA ALA A 48 16.37 13.05 9.61
C ALA A 48 14.88 12.89 9.86
N ILE A 49 14.22 13.96 10.28
CA ILE A 49 12.78 14.04 10.55
C ILE A 49 12.21 15.16 9.69
N ASN A 50 11.38 14.79 8.73
CA ASN A 50 10.57 15.73 7.94
C ASN A 50 9.12 15.59 8.36
N GLN A 51 8.49 16.65 8.84
CA GLN A 51 7.08 16.65 9.22
C GLN A 51 6.38 17.83 8.59
N SER A 52 5.19 17.60 8.02
CA SER A 52 4.36 18.66 7.45
C SER A 52 2.90 18.47 7.82
N ILE A 53 2.24 19.56 8.18
CA ILE A 53 0.82 19.61 8.50
C ILE A 53 0.19 20.61 7.55
N GLU A 54 -0.73 20.12 6.71
CA GLU A 54 -1.56 20.94 5.83
C GLU A 54 -2.89 21.22 6.54
N ALA A 55 -3.28 22.49 6.64
CA ALA A 55 -4.52 22.96 7.25
C ALA A 55 -5.28 23.88 6.26
N PRO A 56 -6.41 23.44 5.68
CA PRO A 56 -7.24 24.28 4.84
C PRO A 56 -8.01 25.28 5.72
N LEU A 57 -7.75 26.58 5.53
CA LEU A 57 -8.47 27.65 6.25
C LEU A 57 -9.79 28.00 5.55
N SER A 58 -9.79 27.99 4.21
CA SER A 58 -10.92 28.32 3.36
C SER A 58 -10.96 27.37 2.16
N LEU A 59 -11.97 27.50 1.30
CA LEU A 59 -12.03 26.78 0.01
C LEU A 59 -10.88 27.20 -0.93
N THR A 60 -10.34 28.40 -0.76
CA THR A 60 -9.24 28.94 -1.59
C THR A 60 -7.89 28.94 -0.90
N ASP A 61 -7.87 28.94 0.44
CA ASP A 61 -6.68 29.24 1.23
C ASP A 61 -6.27 28.03 2.06
N THR A 62 -5.02 27.62 1.92
CA THR A 62 -4.43 26.50 2.66
C THR A 62 -3.12 26.94 3.28
N ILE A 63 -3.00 26.74 4.59
CA ILE A 63 -1.73 26.95 5.30
C ILE A 63 -1.04 25.59 5.44
N THR A 64 0.26 25.55 5.15
CA THR A 64 1.09 24.39 5.42
C THR A 64 2.20 24.78 6.38
N LEU A 65 2.33 24.05 7.49
CA LEU A 65 3.46 24.16 8.38
C LEU A 65 4.34 22.93 8.19
N SER A 66 5.60 23.13 7.84
CA SER A 66 6.58 22.06 7.64
C SER A 66 7.84 22.30 8.46
N GLY A 67 8.44 21.23 8.95
CA GLY A 67 9.71 21.24 9.65
C GLY A 67 10.58 20.11 9.15
N ASN A 68 11.85 20.41 8.89
CA ASN A 68 12.89 19.42 8.66
C ASN A 68 13.95 19.56 9.74
N LEU A 69 14.35 18.44 10.31
CA LEU A 69 15.47 18.30 11.23
C LEU A 69 16.37 17.22 10.67
N SER A 70 17.64 17.51 10.45
CA SER A 70 18.64 16.53 10.03
C SER A 70 19.89 16.66 10.89
N THR A 71 20.30 15.57 11.51
CA THR A 71 21.56 15.44 12.23
C THR A 71 22.43 14.42 11.50
N GLN A 72 23.71 14.76 11.31
CA GLN A 72 24.69 13.87 10.71
C GLN A 72 26.02 14.03 11.46
N ASN A 73 26.57 12.92 11.96
CA ASN A 73 27.86 12.90 12.69
C ASN A 73 27.97 13.98 13.76
N GLY A 74 26.93 14.11 14.60
CA GLY A 74 26.88 15.09 15.70
C GLY A 74 26.58 16.54 15.30
N ASN A 75 26.55 16.88 14.00
CA ASN A 75 26.14 18.21 13.54
C ASN A 75 24.66 18.21 13.14
N GLY A 76 23.86 19.02 13.81
CA GLY A 76 22.43 19.15 13.58
C GLY A 76 22.06 20.44 12.86
N SER A 77 21.21 20.34 11.86
CA SER A 77 20.54 21.49 11.26
C SER A 77 19.05 21.24 11.14
N GLY A 78 18.26 22.31 11.31
CA GLY A 78 16.83 22.23 11.14
C GLY A 78 16.28 23.51 10.54
N ASN A 79 15.13 23.41 9.89
CA ASN A 79 14.35 24.54 9.44
C ASN A 79 12.86 24.29 9.69
N ILE A 80 12.14 25.38 9.88
CA ILE A 80 10.69 25.40 9.94
C ILE A 80 10.23 26.38 8.87
N VAL A 81 9.33 25.94 8.00
CA VAL A 81 8.76 26.72 6.91
C VAL A 81 7.24 26.70 7.02
N CYS A 82 6.66 27.88 7.10
CA CYS A 82 5.23 28.12 6.99
C CYS A 82 4.94 28.61 5.57
N SER A 83 3.96 28.00 4.89
CA SER A 83 3.51 28.44 3.59
C SER A 83 2.02 28.75 3.59
N LEU A 84 1.66 29.84 2.91
CA LEU A 84 0.28 30.24 2.65
C LEU A 84 0.00 30.07 1.17
N ARG A 85 -0.79 29.06 0.81
CA ARG A 85 -1.26 28.84 -0.55
C ARG A 85 -2.62 29.48 -0.75
N HIS A 86 -2.75 30.29 -1.78
CA HIS A 86 -3.97 30.94 -2.21
C HIS A 86 -4.30 30.51 -3.66
N VAL A 87 -5.49 29.95 -3.86
CA VAL A 87 -6.01 29.57 -5.18
C VAL A 87 -6.71 30.78 -5.80
N VAL A 88 -6.03 31.44 -6.75
CA VAL A 88 -6.54 32.64 -7.45
C VAL A 88 -7.59 32.26 -8.49
N SER A 89 -7.39 31.14 -9.18
CA SER A 89 -8.35 30.60 -10.15
C SER A 89 -8.25 29.08 -10.22
N PRO A 90 -9.21 28.38 -10.84
CA PRO A 90 -9.11 26.92 -11.02
C PRO A 90 -7.85 26.47 -11.78
N SER A 91 -7.24 27.38 -12.55
CA SER A 91 -6.02 27.13 -13.33
C SER A 91 -4.75 27.72 -12.71
N MET A 92 -4.85 28.51 -11.63
CA MET A 92 -3.71 29.24 -11.06
C MET A 92 -3.76 29.31 -9.54
N TRP A 93 -2.64 29.00 -8.91
CA TRP A 93 -2.44 29.21 -7.47
C TRP A 93 -1.08 29.83 -7.20
N SER A 94 -0.99 30.56 -6.10
CA SER A 94 0.22 31.18 -5.60
C SER A 94 0.44 30.77 -4.16
N GLU A 95 1.68 30.49 -3.80
CA GLU A 95 2.08 30.09 -2.46
C GLU A 95 3.21 30.99 -1.98
N PHE A 96 3.02 31.62 -0.84
CA PHE A 96 4.01 32.42 -0.16
C PHE A 96 4.64 31.57 0.94
N GLU A 97 5.97 31.51 0.99
CA GLU A 97 6.73 30.68 1.92
C GLU A 97 7.61 31.57 2.81
N ILE A 98 7.53 31.38 4.12
CA ILE A 98 8.43 32.02 5.09
C ILE A 98 8.96 30.97 6.06
N GLY A 99 10.26 30.96 6.28
CA GLY A 99 10.90 29.99 7.15
C GLY A 99 12.09 30.52 7.92
N ALA A 100 12.40 29.85 9.02
CA ALA A 100 13.50 30.15 9.90
C ALA A 100 14.22 28.86 10.33
N GLY A 101 15.50 28.97 10.66
CA GLY A 101 16.38 27.86 11.01
C GLY A 101 17.81 28.18 10.60
N ASN A 102 18.28 27.57 9.51
CA ASN A 102 19.60 27.82 8.94
C ASN A 102 19.68 29.13 8.12
N GLY A 103 19.13 30.21 8.68
CA GLY A 103 18.84 31.48 8.00
C GLY A 103 17.34 31.71 7.78
N LEU A 104 16.98 32.95 7.46
CA LEU A 104 15.61 33.32 7.10
C LEU A 104 15.39 33.02 5.62
N VAL A 105 14.37 32.24 5.30
CA VAL A 105 13.99 31.90 3.93
C VAL A 105 12.67 32.58 3.63
N CYS A 106 12.60 33.32 2.53
CA CYS A 106 11.36 33.86 1.99
C CYS A 106 11.24 33.41 0.53
N GLY A 107 10.07 32.94 0.11
CA GLY A 107 9.85 32.44 -1.22
C GLY A 107 8.44 32.70 -1.74
N VAL A 108 8.32 32.79 -3.05
CA VAL A 108 7.03 32.88 -3.73
C VAL A 108 7.02 31.82 -4.82
N LYS A 109 5.99 30.99 -4.83
CA LYS A 109 5.76 29.96 -5.84
C LYS A 109 4.45 30.22 -6.55
N GLY A 110 4.51 30.41 -7.86
CA GLY A 110 3.36 30.45 -8.75
C GLY A 110 3.20 29.12 -9.49
N PHE A 111 1.97 28.70 -9.69
CA PHE A 111 1.60 27.61 -10.57
C PHE A 111 0.48 28.05 -11.49
N LYS A 112 0.58 27.69 -12.77
CA LYS A 112 -0.45 27.97 -13.76
C LYS A 112 -0.56 26.83 -14.77
N THR A 113 -1.77 26.34 -15.01
CA THR A 113 -2.04 25.49 -16.16
C THR A 113 -2.11 26.36 -17.41
N ILE A 114 -1.20 26.10 -18.36
CA ILE A 114 -1.09 26.87 -19.61
C ILE A 114 -2.04 26.29 -20.65
N SER A 115 -2.17 24.96 -20.68
CA SER A 115 -3.01 24.20 -21.61
C SER A 115 -3.57 22.98 -20.89
N GLN A 116 -4.55 22.29 -21.48
CA GLN A 116 -5.06 21.02 -20.96
C GLN A 116 -3.95 19.96 -20.78
N ARG A 117 -2.85 20.08 -21.53
CA ARG A 117 -1.72 19.15 -21.49
C ARG A 117 -0.45 19.75 -20.90
N SER A 118 -0.44 21.01 -20.46
CA SER A 118 0.79 21.66 -20.01
C SER A 118 0.56 22.55 -18.80
N PHE A 119 1.48 22.47 -17.84
CA PHE A 119 1.52 23.38 -16.70
C PHE A 119 2.92 23.94 -16.50
N ALA A 120 2.97 25.14 -15.92
CA ALA A 120 4.20 25.78 -15.52
C ALA A 120 4.13 26.13 -14.03
N SER A 121 5.26 25.97 -13.35
CA SER A 121 5.46 26.50 -12.01
C SER A 121 6.75 27.30 -11.97
N ALA A 122 6.71 28.45 -11.33
CA ALA A 122 7.88 29.29 -11.11
C ALA A 122 7.96 29.60 -9.62
N GLN A 123 9.13 29.39 -9.02
CA GLN A 123 9.41 29.68 -7.63
C GLN A 123 10.63 30.61 -7.56
N GLY A 124 10.49 31.72 -6.86
CA GLY A 124 11.62 32.54 -6.43
C GLY A 124 11.83 32.32 -4.94
N MET A 125 13.08 32.14 -4.51
CA MET A 125 13.45 32.02 -3.10
C MET A 125 14.62 32.94 -2.78
N LEU A 126 14.61 33.48 -1.58
CA LEU A 126 15.68 34.32 -1.03
C LEU A 126 16.03 33.77 0.35
N GLN A 127 17.26 33.30 0.50
CA GLN A 127 17.79 32.87 1.79
C GLN A 127 18.76 33.92 2.32
N VAL A 128 18.46 34.43 3.51
CA VAL A 128 19.33 35.34 4.26
C VAL A 128 20.20 34.48 5.18
N THR A 129 21.49 34.37 4.83
CA THR A 129 22.50 33.70 5.68
C THR A 129 23.41 34.75 6.32
N PRO A 130 24.11 34.41 7.43
CA PRO A 130 25.09 35.31 8.04
C PRO A 130 26.20 35.78 7.09
N VAL A 131 26.46 35.02 6.03
CA VAL A 131 27.48 35.30 5.01
C VAL A 131 26.94 36.18 3.87
N GLY A 132 25.62 36.35 3.76
CA GLY A 132 24.99 37.21 2.76
C GLY A 132 23.64 36.70 2.24
N LEU A 133 23.09 37.44 1.29
CA LEU A 133 21.85 37.12 0.57
C LEU A 133 22.12 36.10 -0.53
N ARG A 134 21.34 35.03 -0.54
CA ARG A 134 21.45 33.94 -1.52
C ARG A 134 20.12 33.82 -2.27
N PRO A 135 19.99 34.45 -3.45
CA PRO A 135 18.81 34.27 -4.29
C PRO A 135 18.84 32.91 -4.98
N GLY A 136 17.66 32.33 -5.16
CA GLY A 136 17.43 31.10 -5.90
C GLY A 136 16.13 31.18 -6.70
N GLY A 137 16.05 30.39 -7.75
CA GLY A 137 14.88 30.28 -8.60
C GLY A 137 14.69 28.84 -9.05
N ASN A 138 13.44 28.41 -9.21
CA ASN A 138 13.11 27.12 -9.76
C ASN A 138 11.94 27.26 -10.73
N LEU A 139 12.15 26.88 -11.98
CA LEU A 139 11.14 26.94 -13.03
C LEU A 139 10.89 25.53 -13.55
N VAL A 140 9.65 25.06 -13.45
CA VAL A 140 9.22 23.73 -13.90
C VAL A 140 8.21 23.90 -15.02
N LEU A 141 8.50 23.36 -16.19
CA LEU A 141 7.57 23.21 -17.30
C LEU A 141 7.27 21.72 -17.46
N ALA A 142 6.00 21.36 -17.35
CA ALA A 142 5.57 20.00 -17.57
C ALA A 142 4.60 19.94 -18.75
N ARG A 143 4.73 18.91 -19.57
CA ARG A 143 3.86 18.65 -20.72
C ARG A 143 3.53 17.17 -20.82
N GLN A 144 2.25 16.87 -20.89
CA GLN A 144 1.74 15.57 -21.25
C GLN A 144 2.01 15.31 -22.74
N LEU A 145 2.94 14.41 -23.02
CA LEU A 145 3.37 14.04 -24.37
C LEU A 145 2.47 12.94 -24.96
N GLY A 146 1.86 12.10 -24.12
CA GLY A 146 0.95 11.03 -24.53
C GLY A 146 -0.01 10.63 -23.41
N LYS A 147 -0.82 9.60 -23.64
CA LYS A 147 -1.80 9.12 -22.65
C LYS A 147 -1.16 8.70 -21.32
N HIS A 148 0.04 8.12 -21.39
CA HIS A 148 0.77 7.58 -20.25
C HIS A 148 2.13 8.27 -20.01
N THR A 149 2.45 9.33 -20.77
CA THR A 149 3.79 9.95 -20.75
C THR A 149 3.72 11.44 -20.46
N VAL A 150 4.49 11.88 -19.48
CA VAL A 150 4.66 13.29 -19.11
C VAL A 150 6.15 13.64 -19.13
N GLY A 151 6.50 14.69 -19.86
CA GLY A 151 7.83 15.28 -19.82
C GLY A 151 7.87 16.45 -18.84
N TYR A 152 8.97 16.58 -18.12
CA TYR A 152 9.26 17.69 -17.23
C TYR A 152 10.60 18.33 -17.61
N LEU A 153 10.63 19.65 -17.58
CA LEU A 153 11.82 20.46 -17.75
C LEU A 153 11.93 21.36 -16.52
N THR A 154 12.94 21.15 -15.69
CA THR A 154 13.15 21.87 -14.44
C THR A 154 14.45 22.64 -14.50
N TRP A 155 14.38 23.95 -14.47
CA TRP A 155 15.54 24.83 -14.38
C TRP A 155 15.66 25.37 -12.95
N LYS A 156 16.76 25.01 -12.28
CA LYS A 156 17.14 25.54 -10.98
C LYS A 156 18.23 26.58 -11.18
N ALA A 157 18.01 27.78 -10.66
CA ALA A 157 18.93 28.91 -10.63
C ALA A 157 19.29 29.24 -9.18
N GLY A 158 20.52 29.70 -8.94
CA GLY A 158 21.03 30.02 -7.60
C GLY A 158 22.38 29.35 -7.32
N LEU A 159 22.63 28.98 -6.07
CA LEU A 159 23.91 28.37 -5.62
C LEU A 159 24.26 27.08 -6.39
N GLN A 160 23.26 26.26 -6.69
CA GLN A 160 23.41 25.07 -7.53
C GLN A 160 22.52 25.23 -8.74
N SER A 161 23.10 25.74 -9.82
CA SER A 161 22.40 25.90 -11.09
C SER A 161 22.39 24.58 -11.85
N SER A 162 21.18 24.11 -12.20
CA SER A 162 21.01 22.85 -12.92
C SER A 162 19.78 22.87 -13.81
N MET A 163 19.89 22.25 -14.97
CA MET A 163 18.79 21.95 -15.87
C MET A 163 18.50 20.45 -15.81
N ASN A 164 17.27 20.08 -15.45
CA ASN A 164 16.83 18.70 -15.35
C ASN A 164 15.70 18.44 -16.35
N THR A 165 15.97 17.55 -17.30
CA THR A 165 14.99 17.04 -18.27
C THR A 165 14.60 15.63 -17.84
N SER A 166 13.33 15.40 -17.55
CA SER A 166 12.84 14.07 -17.19
C SER A 166 11.60 13.66 -17.98
N ILE A 167 11.49 12.36 -18.22
CA ILE A 167 10.34 11.74 -18.88
C ILE A 167 9.82 10.67 -17.92
N VAL A 168 8.54 10.79 -17.58
CA VAL A 168 7.83 9.85 -16.72
C VAL A 168 6.79 9.14 -17.58
N TRP A 169 6.83 7.82 -17.57
CA TRP A 169 5.82 6.97 -18.18
C TRP A 169 5.16 6.12 -17.11
N ASP A 170 3.84 6.26 -16.94
CA ASP A 170 3.09 5.57 -15.89
C ASP A 170 1.90 4.79 -16.45
N THR A 171 1.90 3.49 -16.17
CA THR A 171 0.84 2.54 -16.55
C THR A 171 0.43 1.71 -15.32
N SER A 172 -0.64 0.93 -15.44
CA SER A 172 -1.12 0.03 -14.38
C SER A 172 -0.08 -1.03 -14.00
N TYR A 173 0.67 -1.57 -14.96
CA TYR A 173 1.65 -2.64 -14.75
C TYR A 173 3.09 -2.16 -14.54
N GLY A 174 3.40 -0.89 -14.85
CA GLY A 174 4.77 -0.41 -14.87
C GLY A 174 4.88 1.10 -14.75
N HIS A 175 6.02 1.55 -14.23
CA HIS A 175 6.35 2.95 -14.08
C HIS A 175 7.82 3.16 -14.46
N PHE A 176 8.08 4.00 -15.45
CA PHE A 176 9.41 4.29 -15.97
C PHE A 176 9.71 5.78 -15.77
N ILE A 177 10.95 6.06 -15.35
CA ILE A 177 11.46 7.42 -15.19
C ILE A 177 12.83 7.47 -15.87
N GLY A 178 13.00 8.37 -16.83
CA GLY A 178 14.29 8.78 -17.36
C GLY A 178 14.59 10.21 -16.94
N VAL A 179 15.79 10.49 -16.43
CA VAL A 179 16.20 11.81 -15.95
C VAL A 179 17.58 12.14 -16.50
N LEU A 180 17.74 13.32 -17.08
CA LEU A 180 19.01 13.91 -17.50
C LEU A 180 19.16 15.24 -16.78
N GLN A 181 20.11 15.32 -15.85
CA GLN A 181 20.43 16.55 -15.14
C GLN A 181 21.79 17.06 -15.59
N PHE A 182 21.83 18.29 -16.10
CA PHE A 182 23.05 19.03 -16.40
C PHE A 182 23.17 20.16 -15.40
N GLY A 183 24.17 20.12 -14.53
CA GLY A 183 24.36 21.11 -13.48
C GLY A 183 25.75 21.10 -12.90
N ILE A 184 26.12 22.22 -12.29
CA ILE A 184 27.40 22.39 -11.62
C ILE A 184 27.13 22.41 -10.11
N PRO A 185 27.72 21.49 -9.30
CA PRO A 185 28.68 20.46 -9.70
C PRO A 185 28.06 19.15 -10.20
N ASN A 186 26.74 18.94 -10.06
CA ASN A 186 26.12 17.63 -10.26
C ASN A 186 25.44 17.48 -11.64
N THR A 187 26.11 16.75 -12.52
CA THR A 187 25.58 16.28 -13.82
C THR A 187 25.43 14.75 -13.79
N PHE A 188 24.26 14.22 -14.15
CA PHE A 188 23.98 12.79 -14.20
C PHE A 188 22.85 12.42 -15.17
N ALA A 189 22.88 11.17 -15.63
CA ALA A 189 21.79 10.47 -16.28
C ALA A 189 21.25 9.38 -15.35
N MET A 190 19.93 9.22 -15.27
CA MET A 190 19.29 8.18 -14.45
C MET A 190 18.16 7.53 -15.23
N VAL A 191 18.07 6.22 -15.13
CA VAL A 191 16.97 5.41 -15.63
C VAL A 191 16.42 4.61 -14.47
N SER A 192 15.10 4.61 -14.28
CA SER A 192 14.41 3.85 -13.25
C SER A 192 13.20 3.15 -13.84
N TYR A 193 13.04 1.88 -13.54
CA TYR A 193 11.89 1.07 -13.91
C TYR A 193 11.31 0.40 -12.67
N THR A 194 10.02 0.63 -12.42
CA THR A 194 9.26 -0.02 -11.36
C THR A 194 8.17 -0.88 -11.99
N TYR A 195 8.29 -2.19 -11.85
CA TYR A 195 7.25 -3.14 -12.22
C TYR A 195 6.22 -3.26 -11.10
N LYS A 196 4.93 -3.12 -11.41
CA LYS A 196 3.81 -3.22 -10.46
C LYS A 196 3.14 -4.58 -10.65
N PHE A 197 3.27 -5.46 -9.66
CA PHE A 197 2.59 -6.75 -9.66
C PHE A 197 1.10 -6.59 -9.34
N PRO A 198 0.21 -7.47 -9.87
CA PRO A 198 -1.21 -7.49 -9.52
C PRO A 198 -1.46 -7.71 -8.03
N ASP A 199 -0.59 -8.47 -7.36
CA ASP A 199 -0.64 -8.77 -5.94
C ASP A 199 -0.07 -7.62 -5.07
N GLU A 200 -0.30 -6.36 -5.44
CA GLU A 200 0.17 -5.16 -4.72
C GLU A 200 1.69 -5.11 -4.37
N GLY A 201 2.50 -5.87 -5.10
CA GLY A 201 3.98 -5.86 -5.02
C GLY A 201 4.58 -4.88 -6.04
N ARG A 202 5.75 -4.33 -5.74
CA ARG A 202 6.50 -3.46 -6.67
C ARG A 202 7.96 -3.87 -6.69
N LEU A 203 8.50 -4.15 -7.87
CA LEU A 203 9.92 -4.36 -8.08
C LEU A 203 10.50 -3.09 -8.70
N LYS A 204 11.56 -2.55 -8.11
CA LYS A 204 12.24 -1.33 -8.55
C LYS A 204 13.65 -1.69 -9.00
N GLY A 205 14.06 -1.17 -10.15
CA GLY A 205 15.44 -1.17 -10.62
C GLY A 205 15.79 0.21 -11.14
N SER A 206 16.94 0.74 -10.75
CA SER A 206 17.42 2.03 -11.22
C SER A 206 18.92 2.05 -11.39
N ILE A 207 19.38 2.76 -12.41
CA ILE A 207 20.79 3.02 -12.68
C ILE A 207 20.94 4.52 -12.83
N LYS A 208 21.88 5.09 -12.09
CA LYS A 208 22.25 6.51 -12.14
C LYS A 208 23.75 6.59 -12.42
N PHE A 209 24.13 7.35 -13.43
CA PHE A 209 25.51 7.55 -13.85
C PHE A 209 25.78 9.04 -13.96
N GLY A 210 26.82 9.54 -13.30
CA GLY A 210 27.14 10.96 -13.36
C GLY A 210 28.52 11.31 -12.85
N THR A 211 28.73 12.63 -12.72
CA THR A 211 29.95 13.27 -12.20
C THR A 211 30.40 12.75 -10.84
N PHE A 212 29.46 12.35 -9.98
CA PHE A 212 29.74 11.76 -8.65
C PHE A 212 29.76 10.23 -8.66
N GLY A 213 29.96 9.63 -9.83
CA GLY A 213 30.09 8.19 -10.01
C GLY A 213 28.79 7.49 -10.43
N ALA A 214 28.74 6.18 -10.19
CA ALA A 214 27.66 5.31 -10.64
C ALA A 214 26.92 4.72 -9.43
N ILE A 215 25.59 4.73 -9.48
CA ILE A 215 24.72 4.15 -8.45
C ILE A 215 23.73 3.21 -9.13
N VAL A 216 23.73 1.96 -8.67
CA VAL A 216 22.76 0.93 -9.05
C VAL A 216 21.85 0.68 -7.85
N GLU A 217 20.55 0.84 -8.04
CA GLU A 217 19.54 0.57 -7.04
C GLU A 217 18.64 -0.57 -7.52
N TYR A 218 18.36 -1.54 -6.66
CA TYR A 218 17.32 -2.53 -6.90
C TYR A 218 16.63 -2.88 -5.60
N GLY A 219 15.33 -3.14 -5.67
CA GLY A 219 14.56 -3.39 -4.46
C GLY A 219 13.15 -3.87 -4.73
N CYS A 220 12.54 -4.43 -3.69
CA CYS A 220 11.17 -4.86 -3.70
C CYS A 220 10.38 -4.11 -2.62
N GLU A 221 9.12 -3.81 -2.92
CA GLU A 221 8.14 -3.30 -1.97
C GLU A 221 6.90 -4.19 -2.02
N LYS A 222 6.30 -4.46 -0.87
CA LYS A 222 5.08 -5.24 -0.74
C LYS A 222 4.13 -4.53 0.21
N LYS A 223 2.88 -4.40 -0.21
CA LYS A 223 1.79 -3.95 0.65
C LYS A 223 1.33 -5.11 1.54
N ILE A 224 1.37 -4.90 2.86
CA ILE A 224 1.00 -5.91 3.87
C ILE A 224 -0.44 -5.72 4.31
N SER A 225 -0.86 -4.47 4.45
CA SER A 225 -2.18 -4.08 4.93
C SER A 225 -2.67 -2.87 4.14
N GLN A 226 -3.93 -2.48 4.33
CA GLN A 226 -4.52 -1.31 3.67
C GLN A 226 -3.70 -0.03 3.85
N HIS A 227 -2.99 0.09 4.99
CA HIS A 227 -2.20 1.26 5.34
C HIS A 227 -0.70 1.00 5.47
N ASN A 228 -0.21 -0.24 5.32
CA ASN A 228 1.20 -0.56 5.57
C ASN A 228 1.87 -1.14 4.32
N THR A 229 2.96 -0.53 3.88
CA THR A 229 3.84 -1.05 2.84
C THR A 229 5.26 -1.19 3.37
N VAL A 230 5.85 -2.36 3.20
CA VAL A 230 7.25 -2.61 3.56
C VAL A 230 8.06 -2.77 2.29
N GLY A 231 9.30 -2.29 2.30
CA GLY A 231 10.22 -2.45 1.18
C GLY A 231 11.66 -2.56 1.64
N ALA A 232 12.45 -3.24 0.83
CA ALA A 232 13.90 -3.31 0.97
C ALA A 232 14.51 -2.92 -0.37
N THR A 233 15.48 -2.02 -0.35
CA THR A 233 16.19 -1.57 -1.55
C THR A 233 17.67 -1.57 -1.28
N MET A 234 18.42 -2.32 -2.08
CA MET A 234 19.87 -2.28 -2.10
C MET A 234 20.33 -1.16 -3.02
N VAL A 235 21.27 -0.36 -2.52
CA VAL A 235 21.90 0.74 -3.23
C VAL A 235 23.39 0.46 -3.26
N ILE A 236 23.94 0.27 -4.44
CA ILE A 236 25.36 0.04 -4.68
C ILE A 236 25.86 1.27 -5.40
N GLY A 237 26.74 2.05 -4.78
CA GLY A 237 27.30 3.22 -5.42
C GLY A 237 28.82 3.24 -5.34
N ILE A 238 29.44 3.73 -6.41
CA ILE A 238 30.88 3.91 -6.53
C ILE A 238 31.07 5.42 -6.74
N PRO A 239 31.61 6.19 -5.78
CA PRO A 239 32.29 5.79 -4.54
C PRO A 239 31.40 5.76 -3.27
N SER A 240 30.09 5.80 -3.37
CA SER A 240 29.20 5.98 -2.20
C SER A 240 28.91 4.72 -1.36
N GLY A 241 29.66 3.64 -1.54
CA GLY A 241 29.49 2.38 -0.82
C GLY A 241 28.19 1.61 -1.10
N ILE A 242 27.96 0.58 -0.28
CA ILE A 242 26.79 -0.30 -0.33
C ILE A 242 25.86 0.03 0.84
N THR A 243 24.61 0.38 0.55
CA THR A 243 23.60 0.71 1.56
C THR A 243 22.33 -0.12 1.36
N LEU A 244 21.85 -0.78 2.41
CA LEU A 244 20.54 -1.41 2.47
C LEU A 244 19.51 -0.42 3.03
N LYS A 245 18.55 0.01 2.21
CA LYS A 245 17.45 0.89 2.63
C LYS A 245 16.21 0.06 2.95
N LEU A 246 15.86 -0.05 4.23
CA LEU A 246 14.58 -0.60 4.67
C LEU A 246 13.55 0.51 4.77
N ARG A 247 12.39 0.35 4.13
CA ARG A 247 11.31 1.35 4.10
C ARG A 247 10.04 0.74 4.66
N LEU A 248 9.42 1.40 5.64
CA LEU A 248 8.09 1.11 6.14
C LEU A 248 7.23 2.35 5.96
N ASN A 249 6.26 2.31 5.06
CA ASN A 249 5.24 3.37 5.00
C ASN A 249 4.01 2.88 5.77
N ARG A 250 3.58 3.67 6.74
CA ARG A 250 2.37 3.47 7.54
C ARG A 250 1.48 4.70 7.39
N ALA A 251 0.36 4.54 6.69
CA ALA A 251 -0.58 5.60 6.36
C ALA A 251 0.14 6.82 5.75
N SER A 252 0.24 7.92 6.49
CA SER A 252 0.89 9.17 6.07
C SER A 252 2.33 9.35 6.58
N GLN A 253 2.87 8.35 7.28
CA GLN A 253 4.22 8.36 7.83
C GLN A 253 5.12 7.35 7.09
N SER A 254 6.30 7.79 6.68
CA SER A 254 7.34 6.94 6.07
C SER A 254 8.52 6.80 7.01
N TYR A 255 8.92 5.58 7.33
CA TYR A 255 10.11 5.26 8.10
C TYR A 255 11.15 4.66 7.17
N ILE A 256 12.35 5.23 7.14
CA ILE A 256 13.45 4.82 6.27
C ILE A 256 14.66 4.52 7.15
N PHE A 257 15.19 3.31 7.04
CA PHE A 257 16.39 2.89 7.77
C PHE A 257 17.47 2.52 6.75
N PRO A 258 18.28 3.50 6.29
CA PRO A 258 19.46 3.21 5.48
C PRO A 258 20.56 2.63 6.39
N ILE A 259 20.96 1.40 6.12
CA ILE A 259 22.05 0.70 6.80
C ILE A 259 23.24 0.69 5.84
N LEU A 260 24.30 1.42 6.18
CA LEU A 260 25.56 1.37 5.43
C LEU A 260 26.28 0.07 5.78
N LEU A 261 26.51 -0.78 4.78
CA LEU A 261 27.13 -2.09 4.97
C LEU A 261 28.64 -2.06 4.74
N SER A 262 29.11 -1.26 3.77
CA SER A 262 30.51 -1.24 3.34
C SER A 262 30.74 0.04 2.55
N GLU A 263 31.90 0.69 2.74
CA GLU A 263 32.30 1.88 1.97
C GLU A 263 32.88 1.47 0.61
N GLU A 264 33.52 0.30 0.56
CA GLU A 264 34.01 -0.30 -0.67
C GLU A 264 32.96 -1.23 -1.31
N PRO A 265 33.02 -1.47 -2.63
CA PRO A 265 32.11 -2.40 -3.28
C PRO A 265 32.51 -3.87 -2.99
N LEU A 266 32.30 -4.34 -1.75
CA LEU A 266 32.54 -5.73 -1.35
C LEU A 266 31.41 -6.67 -1.81
N PRO A 267 31.71 -7.75 -2.57
CA PRO A 267 30.70 -8.71 -3.02
C PRO A 267 29.94 -9.40 -1.87
N SER A 268 30.61 -9.63 -0.74
CA SER A 268 30.01 -10.20 0.47
C SER A 268 28.89 -9.32 1.02
N ALA A 269 29.11 -8.01 1.11
CA ALA A 269 28.10 -7.05 1.57
C ALA A 269 26.88 -7.00 0.64
N ILE A 270 27.08 -7.14 -0.69
CA ILE A 270 25.97 -7.25 -1.65
C ILE A 270 25.18 -8.54 -1.41
N PHE A 271 25.86 -9.66 -1.23
CA PHE A 271 25.21 -10.96 -1.01
C PHE A 271 24.39 -10.97 0.29
N TYR A 272 24.98 -10.57 1.41
CA TYR A 272 24.26 -10.55 2.68
C TYR A 272 23.20 -9.44 2.73
N GLY A 273 23.44 -8.28 2.11
CA GLY A 273 22.46 -7.20 1.99
C GLY A 273 21.22 -7.59 1.16
N THR A 274 21.33 -8.58 0.27
CA THR A 274 20.20 -9.09 -0.52
C THR A 274 19.51 -10.29 0.09
N VAL A 275 20.28 -11.28 0.53
CA VAL A 275 19.73 -12.54 1.05
C VAL A 275 19.08 -12.33 2.42
N THR A 276 19.69 -11.52 3.30
CA THR A 276 19.19 -11.33 4.67
C THR A 276 17.78 -10.74 4.71
N PRO A 277 17.45 -9.65 3.98
CA PRO A 277 16.09 -9.13 3.97
C PRO A 277 15.06 -10.10 3.36
N LEU A 278 15.45 -10.90 2.36
CA LEU A 278 14.57 -11.88 1.73
C LEU A 278 14.25 -13.04 2.69
N VAL A 279 15.25 -13.58 3.38
CA VAL A 279 15.06 -14.63 4.39
C VAL A 279 14.27 -14.09 5.59
N ALA A 280 14.63 -12.90 6.09
CA ALA A 280 13.90 -12.24 7.16
C ALA A 280 12.43 -12.00 6.79
N TRP A 281 12.16 -11.59 5.55
CA TRP A 281 10.81 -11.43 5.02
C TRP A 281 10.05 -12.76 5.00
N TYR A 282 10.66 -13.84 4.51
CA TYR A 282 10.02 -15.16 4.46
C TYR A 282 9.66 -15.69 5.85
N ILE A 283 10.56 -15.53 6.82
CA ILE A 283 10.33 -15.88 8.22
C ILE A 283 9.18 -15.03 8.80
N LEU A 284 9.24 -13.70 8.62
CA LEU A 284 8.23 -12.78 9.14
C LEU A 284 6.85 -13.04 8.50
N GLN A 285 6.81 -13.35 7.21
CA GLN A 285 5.57 -13.67 6.50
C GLN A 285 4.95 -14.95 7.05
N THR A 286 5.73 -16.02 7.19
CA THR A 286 5.25 -17.35 7.60
C THR A 286 4.86 -17.38 9.08
N PHE A 287 5.70 -16.83 9.96
CA PHE A 287 5.52 -16.95 11.41
C PHE A 287 4.67 -15.83 12.04
N VAL A 288 4.62 -14.64 11.43
CA VAL A 288 3.94 -13.48 12.03
C VAL A 288 2.75 -13.02 11.20
N ILE A 289 2.95 -12.72 9.91
CA ILE A 289 1.91 -12.09 9.09
C ILE A 289 0.76 -13.05 8.81
N VAL A 290 1.02 -14.24 8.27
CA VAL A 290 -0.03 -15.22 7.95
C VAL A 290 -0.91 -15.54 9.17
N PRO A 291 -0.37 -15.97 10.33
CA PRO A 291 -1.22 -16.31 11.47
C PRO A 291 -1.95 -15.10 12.05
N TYR A 292 -1.34 -13.90 12.01
CA TYR A 292 -2.03 -12.68 12.45
C TYR A 292 -3.21 -12.33 11.54
N THR A 293 -3.03 -12.44 10.23
CA THR A 293 -4.07 -12.12 9.23
C THR A 293 -5.23 -13.09 9.33
N GLU A 294 -4.95 -14.38 9.52
CA GLU A 294 -5.98 -15.41 9.76
C GLU A 294 -6.75 -15.14 11.06
N ARG A 295 -6.04 -14.84 12.16
CA ARG A 295 -6.67 -14.46 13.43
C ARG A 295 -7.54 -13.21 13.28
N GLN A 296 -7.11 -12.24 12.47
CA GLN A 296 -7.89 -11.03 12.21
C GLN A 296 -9.16 -11.34 11.40
N LYS A 297 -9.05 -12.13 10.32
CA LYS A 297 -10.22 -12.60 9.56
C LYS A 297 -11.21 -13.34 10.44
N GLN A 298 -10.74 -14.22 11.33
CA GLN A 298 -11.59 -14.93 12.28
C GLN A 298 -12.27 -13.98 13.28
N ARG A 299 -11.56 -12.96 13.79
CA ARG A 299 -12.14 -11.96 14.70
C ARG A 299 -13.21 -11.11 14.01
N GLU A 300 -12.96 -10.70 12.77
CA GLU A 300 -13.92 -9.93 11.97
C GLU A 300 -15.16 -10.77 11.64
N ALA A 301 -14.98 -12.04 11.27
CA ALA A 301 -16.08 -12.98 11.07
C ALA A 301 -16.92 -13.16 12.35
N LYS A 302 -16.26 -13.34 13.51
CA LYS A 302 -16.96 -13.43 14.81
C LYS A 302 -17.73 -12.15 15.16
N ARG A 303 -17.13 -10.97 14.98
CA ARG A 303 -17.82 -9.69 15.21
C ARG A 303 -19.00 -9.48 14.27
N ALA A 304 -18.84 -9.82 12.99
CA ALA A 304 -19.92 -9.75 12.02
C ALA A 304 -21.06 -10.72 12.38
N ARG A 305 -20.74 -11.87 12.96
CA ARG A 305 -21.72 -12.84 13.48
C ARG A 305 -22.45 -12.28 14.70
N GLU A 306 -21.74 -11.75 15.69
CA GLU A 306 -22.34 -11.13 16.89
C GLU A 306 -23.25 -9.95 16.53
N ALA A 307 -22.80 -9.05 15.65
CA ALA A 307 -23.58 -7.88 15.23
C ALA A 307 -24.87 -8.26 14.48
N ASN A 308 -24.88 -9.40 13.79
CA ASN A 308 -26.02 -9.86 13.00
C ASN A 308 -26.80 -11.01 13.62
N ALA A 309 -26.46 -11.45 14.84
CA ALA A 309 -27.08 -12.60 15.49
C ALA A 309 -28.61 -12.44 15.63
N ALA A 310 -29.09 -11.24 15.98
CA ALA A 310 -30.52 -10.95 16.10
C ALA A 310 -31.26 -11.08 14.77
N LYS A 311 -30.71 -10.49 13.69
CA LYS A 311 -31.27 -10.58 12.34
C LYS A 311 -31.27 -12.01 11.81
N LEU A 312 -30.22 -12.78 12.15
CA LEU A 312 -30.10 -14.17 11.75
C LEU A 312 -31.17 -15.04 12.44
N ALA A 313 -31.44 -14.80 13.72
CA ALA A 313 -32.47 -15.51 14.47
C ALA A 313 -33.89 -15.22 13.93
N GLU A 314 -34.17 -13.97 13.55
CA GLU A 314 -35.43 -13.58 12.92
C GLU A 314 -35.62 -14.26 11.56
N ARG A 315 -34.63 -14.14 10.67
CA ARG A 315 -34.63 -14.80 9.35
C ARG A 315 -34.72 -16.32 9.44
N ARG A 316 -34.14 -16.92 10.49
CA ARG A 316 -34.23 -18.35 10.73
C ARG A 316 -35.65 -18.77 11.09
N LYS A 317 -36.34 -18.03 11.94
CA LYS A 317 -37.76 -18.27 12.26
C LYS A 317 -38.65 -18.10 11.02
N GLU A 318 -38.39 -17.09 10.19
CA GLU A 318 -39.10 -16.91 8.91
C GLU A 318 -38.88 -18.10 7.96
N ALA A 319 -37.64 -18.58 7.84
CA ALA A 319 -37.31 -19.73 7.02
C ALA A 319 -37.98 -21.02 7.53
N GLU A 320 -37.96 -21.27 8.84
CA GLU A 320 -38.62 -22.42 9.47
C GLU A 320 -40.15 -22.38 9.25
N ALA A 321 -40.76 -21.20 9.39
CA ALA A 321 -42.18 -21.01 9.08
C ALA A 321 -42.50 -21.24 7.60
N ALA A 322 -41.63 -20.77 6.69
CA ALA A 322 -41.79 -21.02 5.26
C ALA A 322 -41.66 -22.51 4.91
N VAL A 323 -40.71 -23.22 5.51
CA VAL A 323 -40.54 -24.68 5.32
C VAL A 323 -41.77 -25.43 5.83
N ALA A 324 -42.35 -25.03 6.96
CA ALA A 324 -43.58 -25.62 7.48
C ALA A 324 -44.76 -25.44 6.51
N LEU A 325 -44.93 -24.25 5.92
CA LEU A 325 -45.96 -23.97 4.91
C LEU A 325 -45.74 -24.75 3.60
N MET A 326 -44.48 -25.02 3.25
CA MET A 326 -44.11 -25.76 2.03
C MET A 326 -44.18 -27.28 2.20
N HIS A 327 -44.49 -27.79 3.39
CA HIS A 327 -44.42 -29.23 3.63
C HIS A 327 -45.47 -30.01 2.83
N GLU A 328 -46.68 -29.46 2.68
CA GLU A 328 -47.76 -30.08 1.91
C GLU A 328 -47.45 -30.09 0.40
N THR A 329 -46.93 -28.98 -0.13
CA THR A 329 -46.51 -28.90 -1.54
C THR A 329 -45.34 -29.83 -1.82
N TYR A 330 -44.41 -29.97 -0.88
CA TYR A 330 -43.31 -30.94 -0.94
C TYR A 330 -43.83 -32.38 -1.08
N LEU A 331 -44.78 -32.82 -0.23
CA LEU A 331 -45.32 -34.18 -0.28
C LEU A 331 -46.04 -34.46 -1.61
N ARG A 332 -46.77 -33.46 -2.12
CA ARG A 332 -47.45 -33.57 -3.42
C ARG A 332 -46.46 -33.69 -4.58
N ILE A 333 -45.44 -32.84 -4.63
CA ILE A 333 -44.44 -32.87 -5.71
C ILE A 333 -43.64 -34.17 -5.62
N LYS A 334 -43.19 -34.55 -4.43
CA LYS A 334 -42.43 -35.78 -4.20
C LYS A 334 -43.20 -37.02 -4.67
N SER A 335 -44.47 -37.17 -4.29
CA SER A 335 -45.27 -38.33 -4.71
C SER A 335 -45.54 -38.34 -6.22
N SER A 336 -45.76 -37.17 -6.83
CA SER A 336 -45.96 -37.06 -8.28
C SER A 336 -44.69 -37.38 -9.09
N GLU A 337 -43.51 -36.98 -8.60
CA GLU A 337 -42.22 -37.29 -9.23
C GLU A 337 -41.85 -38.77 -8.97
N GLU A 338 -42.07 -39.30 -7.77
CA GLU A 338 -41.84 -40.74 -7.47
C GLU A 338 -42.69 -41.65 -8.36
N ALA A 339 -43.96 -41.30 -8.59
CA ALA A 339 -44.86 -42.08 -9.45
C ALA A 339 -44.44 -42.08 -10.93
N ARG A 340 -43.73 -41.04 -11.37
CA ARG A 340 -43.25 -40.88 -12.76
C ARG A 340 -41.79 -41.29 -12.95
N GLY A 341 -41.10 -41.74 -11.89
CA GLY A 341 -39.67 -42.03 -11.92
C GLY A 341 -38.78 -40.77 -11.95
N GLY A 342 -39.35 -39.59 -11.73
CA GLY A 342 -38.68 -38.30 -11.91
C GLY A 342 -37.66 -37.92 -10.83
N LEU A 343 -37.38 -36.62 -10.72
CA LEU A 343 -36.30 -36.10 -9.89
C LEU A 343 -36.72 -35.94 -8.43
N VAL A 344 -36.10 -36.73 -7.55
CA VAL A 344 -36.37 -36.71 -6.10
C VAL A 344 -35.10 -36.31 -5.35
N ILE A 345 -35.16 -35.22 -4.60
CA ILE A 345 -34.09 -34.75 -3.74
C ILE A 345 -34.06 -35.61 -2.48
N VAL A 346 -32.94 -36.29 -2.27
CA VAL A 346 -32.70 -37.13 -1.08
C VAL A 346 -32.20 -36.28 0.07
N LYS A 347 -31.30 -35.33 -0.21
CA LYS A 347 -30.76 -34.41 0.79
C LYS A 347 -30.20 -33.16 0.13
N ALA A 348 -30.54 -31.99 0.63
CA ALA A 348 -29.95 -30.73 0.21
C ALA A 348 -29.44 -29.94 1.41
N LEU A 349 -28.19 -29.51 1.35
CA LEU A 349 -27.49 -28.79 2.41
C LEU A 349 -26.99 -27.45 1.89
N TYR A 350 -27.29 -26.38 2.63
CA TYR A 350 -26.87 -25.02 2.31
C TYR A 350 -26.02 -24.44 3.43
N GLY A 351 -24.79 -24.03 3.13
CA GLY A 351 -23.90 -23.44 4.12
C GLY A 351 -22.45 -23.39 3.63
N ASN A 352 -21.54 -23.15 4.55
CA ASN A 352 -20.10 -23.24 4.29
C ASN A 352 -19.68 -24.72 4.36
N LEU A 353 -19.71 -25.41 3.22
CA LEU A 353 -19.26 -26.79 3.10
C LEU A 353 -17.85 -26.75 2.53
N SER A 354 -16.87 -27.10 3.36
CA SER A 354 -15.46 -27.24 2.96
C SER A 354 -15.37 -28.30 1.86
N GLU A 355 -14.70 -28.00 0.73
CA GLU A 355 -14.64 -28.89 -0.46
C GLU A 355 -14.06 -30.30 -0.16
N GLU A 356 -13.35 -30.50 0.95
CA GLU A 356 -12.75 -31.78 1.35
C GLU A 356 -13.75 -32.82 1.90
N GLN A 357 -14.99 -32.45 2.21
CA GLN A 357 -16.01 -33.37 2.76
C GLN A 357 -16.88 -34.08 1.70
N GLY A 358 -16.43 -34.12 0.45
CA GLY A 358 -17.22 -34.61 -0.69
C GLY A 358 -17.57 -36.11 -0.70
N SER A 359 -16.98 -36.95 0.14
CA SER A 359 -17.11 -38.42 0.03
C SER A 359 -17.87 -39.12 1.17
N ASN A 360 -17.82 -38.63 2.42
CA ASN A 360 -18.40 -39.35 3.57
C ASN A 360 -19.52 -38.57 4.24
N PHE A 361 -20.75 -38.81 3.78
CA PHE A 361 -22.01 -38.28 4.33
C PHE A 361 -22.44 -39.04 5.60
N THR A 362 -21.52 -39.30 6.53
CA THR A 362 -21.87 -39.86 7.83
C THR A 362 -22.52 -38.79 8.71
N GLN A 363 -23.63 -39.20 9.34
CA GLN A 363 -24.46 -38.41 10.25
C GLN A 363 -23.64 -37.93 11.44
N GLU A 364 -22.99 -36.79 11.30
CA GLU A 364 -22.57 -35.85 12.36
C GLU A 364 -21.57 -34.88 11.75
N ALA A 365 -22.06 -34.00 10.86
CA ALA A 365 -21.31 -32.80 10.48
C ALA A 365 -21.37 -31.82 11.67
N THR A 366 -20.60 -32.13 12.71
CA THR A 366 -20.39 -31.21 13.83
C THR A 366 -19.63 -29.98 13.33
N VAL A 367 -20.18 -28.80 13.65
CA VAL A 367 -19.52 -27.49 13.79
C VAL A 367 -19.60 -26.46 12.63
N GLN A 368 -20.11 -26.76 11.44
CA GLN A 368 -20.34 -25.69 10.43
C GLN A 368 -21.83 -25.46 10.20
N GLU A 369 -22.23 -24.18 10.11
CA GLU A 369 -23.61 -23.68 9.99
C GLU A 369 -24.27 -24.13 8.68
N VAL A 370 -24.57 -25.42 8.59
CA VAL A 370 -25.20 -26.04 7.44
C VAL A 370 -26.68 -26.23 7.76
N VAL A 371 -27.53 -25.69 6.90
CA VAL A 371 -29.00 -25.80 7.01
C VAL A 371 -29.52 -26.81 6.00
N ASP A 372 -30.42 -27.68 6.47
CA ASP A 372 -31.12 -28.62 5.62
C ASP A 372 -32.21 -27.88 4.83
N VAL A 373 -32.03 -27.81 3.51
CA VAL A 373 -32.93 -27.13 2.57
C VAL A 373 -33.63 -28.12 1.64
N THR A 374 -33.69 -29.41 2.02
CA THR A 374 -34.26 -30.49 1.20
C THR A 374 -35.69 -30.18 0.76
N VAL A 375 -36.54 -29.72 1.68
CA VAL A 375 -37.94 -29.39 1.42
C VAL A 375 -38.05 -28.23 0.42
N ALA A 376 -37.30 -27.15 0.64
CA ALA A 376 -37.31 -25.98 -0.21
C ALA A 376 -36.82 -26.27 -1.63
N VAL A 377 -35.74 -27.06 -1.77
CA VAL A 377 -35.19 -27.44 -3.08
C VAL A 377 -36.14 -28.37 -3.85
N GLN A 378 -36.78 -29.34 -3.17
CA GLN A 378 -37.75 -30.22 -3.83
C GLN A 378 -38.96 -29.43 -4.38
N CYS A 379 -39.40 -28.38 -3.68
CA CYS A 379 -40.49 -27.52 -4.16
C CYS A 379 -40.13 -26.71 -5.42
N LEU A 380 -38.84 -26.60 -5.76
CA LEU A 380 -38.34 -25.98 -6.98
C LEU A 380 -38.23 -26.96 -8.16
N VAL A 381 -38.56 -28.24 -7.95
CA VAL A 381 -38.62 -29.26 -9.01
C VAL A 381 -39.94 -29.12 -9.78
N LYS A 382 -39.84 -29.03 -11.11
CA LYS A 382 -40.99 -29.08 -12.03
C LYS A 382 -40.61 -29.91 -13.25
N ASP A 383 -41.49 -30.83 -13.63
CA ASP A 383 -41.29 -31.74 -14.78
C ASP A 383 -39.90 -32.41 -14.75
N SER A 384 -39.54 -32.96 -13.58
CA SER A 384 -38.24 -33.60 -13.36
C SER A 384 -36.99 -32.73 -13.54
N HIS A 385 -37.13 -31.40 -13.59
CA HIS A 385 -36.02 -30.45 -13.62
C HIS A 385 -36.05 -29.52 -12.40
N ILE A 386 -34.86 -29.21 -11.85
CA ILE A 386 -34.70 -28.18 -10.80
C ILE A 386 -34.55 -26.82 -11.45
N ILE A 387 -35.38 -25.85 -11.05
CA ILE A 387 -35.29 -24.47 -11.51
C ILE A 387 -34.68 -23.63 -10.39
N LEU A 388 -33.43 -23.19 -10.57
CA LEU A 388 -32.75 -22.26 -9.67
C LEU A 388 -32.67 -20.87 -10.30
N THR A 389 -32.88 -19.83 -9.51
CA THR A 389 -32.69 -18.44 -9.94
C THR A 389 -31.21 -18.07 -9.93
N GLU A 390 -30.81 -17.14 -10.82
CA GLU A 390 -29.44 -16.57 -10.83
C GLU A 390 -29.16 -15.67 -9.62
N ALA A 391 -30.20 -15.24 -8.90
CA ALA A 391 -30.09 -14.45 -7.69
C ALA A 391 -29.50 -15.25 -6.52
N SER A 392 -29.04 -14.56 -5.48
CA SER A 392 -28.51 -15.22 -4.27
C SER A 392 -29.52 -16.23 -3.71
N LYS A 393 -29.11 -17.50 -3.65
CA LYS A 393 -29.91 -18.62 -3.11
C LYS A 393 -30.34 -18.40 -1.66
N SER A 394 -29.69 -17.49 -0.92
CA SER A 394 -30.09 -17.06 0.42
C SER A 394 -31.42 -16.30 0.48
N ASN A 395 -31.91 -15.83 -0.66
CA ASN A 395 -33.18 -15.09 -0.75
C ASN A 395 -34.36 -16.03 -1.09
N LEU A 396 -34.09 -17.30 -1.35
CA LEU A 396 -35.14 -18.28 -1.61
C LEU A 396 -35.87 -18.63 -0.30
N PRO A 397 -37.19 -18.84 -0.33
CA PRO A 397 -37.94 -19.26 0.85
C PRO A 397 -37.39 -20.58 1.43
N GLY A 398 -37.24 -20.65 2.74
CA GLY A 398 -36.67 -21.81 3.43
C GLY A 398 -35.14 -21.88 3.42
N PHE A 399 -34.45 -20.97 2.72
CA PHE A 399 -32.99 -20.81 2.84
C PHE A 399 -32.67 -19.78 3.93
N THR A 400 -31.79 -20.14 4.85
CA THR A 400 -31.30 -19.20 5.86
C THR A 400 -30.11 -18.38 5.32
N PRO A 401 -30.08 -17.06 5.52
CA PRO A 401 -28.95 -16.26 5.08
C PRO A 401 -27.75 -16.40 6.02
N CYS A 402 -26.75 -17.21 5.69
CA CYS A 402 -25.45 -17.15 6.39
C CYS A 402 -24.74 -15.83 6.01
N LEU A 403 -24.14 -15.10 6.95
CA LEU A 403 -23.58 -13.77 6.64
C LEU A 403 -22.06 -13.83 6.56
N GLY A 404 -21.50 -13.39 5.42
CA GLY A 404 -20.07 -13.13 5.27
C GLY A 404 -19.17 -14.32 4.95
N GLU A 405 -19.71 -15.54 4.88
CA GLU A 405 -18.94 -16.74 4.52
C GLU A 405 -19.25 -17.21 3.09
N PRO A 406 -18.28 -17.82 2.39
CA PRO A 406 -18.56 -18.51 1.13
C PRO A 406 -19.56 -19.64 1.38
N LYS A 407 -20.56 -19.75 0.49
CA LYS A 407 -21.65 -20.71 0.64
C LYS A 407 -21.68 -21.62 -0.57
N SER A 408 -21.95 -22.89 -0.32
CA SER A 408 -22.21 -23.88 -1.34
C SER A 408 -23.55 -24.55 -1.04
N LEU A 409 -24.23 -24.97 -2.11
CA LEU A 409 -25.45 -25.77 -2.03
C LEU A 409 -25.11 -27.15 -2.55
N HIS A 410 -25.07 -28.14 -1.67
CA HIS A 410 -24.87 -29.53 -2.05
C HIS A 410 -26.21 -30.24 -2.14
N ILE A 411 -26.48 -30.88 -3.27
CA ILE A 411 -27.73 -31.60 -3.54
C ILE A 411 -27.40 -33.04 -3.86
N ARG A 412 -27.94 -33.96 -3.07
CA ARG A 412 -28.01 -35.38 -3.37
C ARG A 412 -29.42 -35.69 -3.85
N TYR A 413 -29.52 -36.21 -5.05
CA TYR A 413 -30.80 -36.52 -5.69
C TYR A 413 -30.80 -37.98 -6.18
N ARG A 414 -32.01 -38.48 -6.44
CA ARG A 414 -32.29 -39.75 -7.09
C ARG A 414 -33.14 -39.44 -8.32
N PHE A 415 -32.75 -40.01 -9.46
CA PHE A 415 -33.47 -39.90 -10.72
C PHE A 415 -33.52 -41.31 -11.33
N LEU A 416 -34.72 -41.82 -11.58
CA LEU A 416 -34.92 -43.15 -12.15
C LEU A 416 -35.26 -42.98 -13.62
N ASN A 417 -34.28 -43.22 -14.49
CA ASN A 417 -34.45 -43.10 -15.93
C ASN A 417 -35.33 -44.21 -16.51
#